data_AF-A0A7G8WJD0-F1
#
_entry.id   AF-A0A7G8WJD0-F1
#
_cell.length_a   1.000
_cell.length_b   1.000
_cell.length_c   1.000
_cell.angle_alpha   90.00
_cell.angle_beta   90.00
_cell.angle_gamma   90.00
#
_symmetry.space_group_name_H-M   'P 1'
#
loop_
_entity.id
_entity.type
_entity.pdbx_description
1 polymer ?
#
loop_
_entity_poly.entity_id
_entity_poly.type
_entity_poly.pdbx_seq_one_letter_code
_entity_poly.pdbx_strand_id
1 'polypeptide(L)'
;MTQAATQYTGSTGSATIVAAQQKNQQKVAAATIAAYQRAVPGAAVGYRAYADAGLLQFAGVIAVRAQYAGLTSGPVPDPAHQGLAVAQQQVKIFGDVQCSVSQSRPTPTGTPVDPALDLTTMCQRTGPGLTVQVYGTGFKGAAGQQQLVMLTNAGWASVTG
;
A
#
# COMPACT_ATOMS: atom_id res chain seq x y z
N MET A 1 6.76 -18.86 -51.18
CA MET A 1 5.72 -18.00 -50.56
C MET A 1 6.25 -17.58 -49.20
N THR A 2 6.75 -16.36 -49.09
CA THR A 2 7.46 -15.86 -47.90
C THR A 2 6.54 -14.83 -47.24
N GLN A 3 6.00 -15.13 -46.05
CA GLN A 3 5.24 -14.15 -45.28
C GLN A 3 6.21 -13.22 -44.57
N ALA A 4 6.09 -11.93 -44.85
CA ALA A 4 6.82 -10.86 -44.18
C ALA A 4 6.27 -10.65 -42.76
N ALA A 5 7.17 -10.50 -41.80
CA ALA A 5 6.84 -10.08 -40.45
C ALA A 5 6.39 -8.61 -40.44
N THR A 6 5.15 -8.37 -40.03
CA THR A 6 4.65 -7.01 -39.77
C THR A 6 5.33 -6.47 -38.52
N GLN A 7 6.30 -5.56 -38.71
CA GLN A 7 6.87 -4.77 -37.61
C GLN A 7 5.82 -3.80 -37.07
N TYR A 8 5.52 -3.90 -35.78
CA TYR A 8 4.61 -3.01 -35.07
C TYR A 8 5.32 -1.67 -34.79
N THR A 9 5.03 -0.63 -35.58
CA THR A 9 5.58 0.72 -35.39
C THR A 9 4.78 1.47 -34.33
N GLY A 10 5.06 1.22 -33.05
CA GLY A 10 4.57 2.08 -31.95
C GLY A 10 5.69 3.02 -31.49
N SER A 11 5.87 4.21 -32.07
CA SER A 11 7.15 4.93 -31.90
C SER A 11 7.14 6.43 -31.53
N THR A 12 6.06 7.04 -31.04
CA THR A 12 6.15 8.40 -30.45
C THR A 12 5.18 8.67 -29.29
N GLY A 13 3.92 8.22 -29.40
CA GLY A 13 2.92 8.38 -28.34
C GLY A 13 3.27 7.65 -27.05
N SER A 14 3.63 6.36 -27.14
CA SER A 14 3.94 5.53 -25.97
C SER A 14 5.21 5.98 -25.24
N ALA A 15 6.25 6.40 -25.97
CA ALA A 15 7.47 6.93 -25.37
C ALA A 15 7.21 8.23 -24.57
N THR A 16 6.34 9.09 -25.09
CA THR A 16 5.94 10.34 -24.41
C THR A 16 5.14 10.06 -23.14
N ILE A 17 4.22 9.09 -23.17
CA ILE A 17 3.43 8.69 -22.00
C ILE A 17 4.34 8.09 -20.92
N VAL A 18 5.26 7.20 -21.29
CA VAL A 18 6.21 6.59 -20.33
C VAL A 18 7.11 7.65 -19.69
N ALA A 19 7.65 8.58 -20.47
CA ALA A 19 8.47 9.67 -19.95
C ALA A 19 7.68 10.59 -19.00
N ALA A 20 6.43 10.91 -19.35
CA ALA A 20 5.55 11.68 -18.49
C ALA A 20 5.24 10.94 -17.17
N GLN A 21 5.02 9.63 -17.22
CA GLN A 21 4.78 8.80 -16.04
C GLN A 21 6.01 8.72 -15.14
N GLN A 22 7.20 8.54 -15.70
CA GLN A 22 8.47 8.56 -14.94
C GLN A 22 8.69 9.91 -14.25
N LYS A 23 8.46 11.03 -14.96
CA LYS A 23 8.55 12.37 -14.39
C LYS A 23 7.53 12.56 -13.26
N ASN A 24 6.31 12.06 -13.43
CA ASN A 24 5.29 12.12 -12.39
C ASN A 24 5.69 11.28 -11.16
N GLN A 25 6.21 10.07 -11.34
CA GLN A 25 6.70 9.22 -10.24
C GLN A 25 7.84 9.90 -9.47
N GLN A 26 8.78 10.53 -10.15
CA GLN A 26 9.86 11.31 -9.50
C GLN A 26 9.30 12.49 -8.70
N LYS A 27 8.32 13.21 -9.26
CA LYS A 27 7.65 14.32 -8.56
C LYS A 27 6.92 13.84 -7.31
N VAL A 28 6.16 12.74 -7.40
CA VAL A 28 5.45 12.14 -6.27
C VAL A 28 6.44 11.67 -5.20
N ALA A 29 7.55 11.03 -5.61
CA ALA A 29 8.60 10.60 -4.69
C ALA A 29 9.21 11.78 -3.92
N ALA A 30 9.62 12.83 -4.63
CA ALA A 30 10.19 14.03 -4.03
C ALA A 30 9.20 14.73 -3.07
N ALA A 31 7.94 14.88 -3.48
CA ALA A 31 6.90 15.48 -2.65
C ALA A 31 6.61 14.65 -1.38
N THR A 32 6.56 13.33 -1.51
CA THR A 32 6.34 12.41 -0.39
C THR A 32 7.51 12.50 0.61
N ILE A 33 8.74 12.39 0.13
CA ILE A 33 9.94 12.51 0.96
C ILE A 33 9.94 13.86 1.70
N ALA A 34 9.70 14.97 1.00
CA ALA A 34 9.67 16.30 1.60
C ALA A 34 8.56 16.46 2.66
N ALA A 35 7.38 15.88 2.44
CA ALA A 35 6.30 15.92 3.42
C ALA A 35 6.66 15.16 4.70
N TYR A 36 7.27 13.98 4.58
CA TYR A 36 7.71 13.19 5.73
C TYR A 36 8.88 13.83 6.48
N GLN A 37 9.85 14.41 5.76
CA GLN A 37 10.95 15.17 6.39
C GLN A 37 10.45 16.41 7.14
N ARG A 38 9.36 17.03 6.68
CA ARG A 38 8.71 18.14 7.40
C ARG A 38 8.00 17.66 8.66
N ALA A 39 7.31 16.51 8.59
CA ALA A 39 6.63 15.92 9.74
C ALA A 39 7.60 15.39 10.80
N VAL A 40 8.78 14.93 10.37
CA VAL A 40 9.83 14.39 11.24
C VAL A 40 11.18 15.03 10.90
N PRO A 41 11.45 16.24 11.41
CA PRO A 41 12.68 16.95 11.14
C PRO A 41 13.93 16.12 11.49
N GLY A 42 14.87 16.04 10.54
CA GLY A 42 16.12 15.31 10.72
C GLY A 42 16.07 13.81 10.38
N ALA A 43 14.88 13.24 10.13
CA ALA A 43 14.78 11.84 9.72
C ALA A 43 15.21 11.65 8.25
N ALA A 44 15.98 10.59 7.99
CA ALA A 44 16.20 10.11 6.63
C ALA A 44 14.92 9.40 6.13
N VAL A 45 14.49 9.72 4.92
CA VAL A 45 13.26 9.20 4.31
C VAL A 45 13.56 8.65 2.92
N GLY A 46 13.03 7.46 2.62
CA GLY A 46 13.03 6.86 1.29
C GLY A 46 11.61 6.57 0.81
N TYR A 47 11.40 6.68 -0.50
CA TYR A 47 10.14 6.31 -1.15
C TYR A 47 10.39 5.51 -2.42
N ARG A 48 9.61 4.44 -2.60
CA ARG A 48 9.56 3.63 -3.82
C ARG A 48 8.10 3.32 -4.15
N ALA A 49 7.76 3.34 -5.43
CA ALA A 49 6.45 2.90 -5.90
C ALA A 49 6.60 1.66 -6.78
N TYR A 50 5.66 0.73 -6.64
CA TYR A 50 5.58 -0.52 -7.38
C TYR A 50 4.18 -0.63 -7.97
N ALA A 51 4.09 -1.17 -9.18
CA ALA A 51 2.82 -1.52 -9.80
C ALA A 51 2.98 -2.85 -10.53
N ASP A 52 1.91 -3.64 -10.59
CA ASP A 52 1.87 -4.80 -11.45
C ASP A 52 1.73 -4.39 -12.94
N ALA A 53 1.97 -5.34 -13.85
CA ALA A 53 1.90 -5.07 -15.29
C ALA A 53 0.50 -4.63 -15.76
N GLY A 54 -0.55 -5.05 -15.03
CA GLY A 54 -1.94 -4.67 -15.29
C GLY A 54 -2.36 -3.33 -14.68
N LEU A 55 -1.51 -2.71 -13.85
CA LEU A 55 -1.82 -1.52 -13.05
C LEU A 55 -3.06 -1.69 -12.14
N LEU A 56 -3.41 -2.93 -11.81
CA LEU A 56 -4.51 -3.27 -10.92
C LEU A 56 -4.07 -3.26 -9.45
N GLN A 57 -2.77 -3.44 -9.22
CA GLN A 57 -2.16 -3.35 -7.92
C GLN A 57 -1.07 -2.29 -7.93
N PHE A 58 -1.16 -1.34 -7.01
CA PHE A 58 -0.16 -0.31 -6.82
C PHE A 58 0.22 -0.26 -5.34
N ALA A 59 1.52 -0.23 -5.06
CA ALA A 59 2.04 -0.09 -3.72
C ALA A 59 3.11 1.01 -3.63
N GLY A 60 2.93 1.95 -2.69
CA GLY A 60 3.95 2.92 -2.29
C GLY A 60 4.61 2.48 -0.98
N VAL A 61 5.92 2.25 -1.01
CA VAL A 61 6.74 1.91 0.15
C VAL A 61 7.46 3.17 0.63
N ILE A 62 7.25 3.53 1.89
CA ILE A 62 7.88 4.65 2.57
C ILE A 62 8.69 4.10 3.75
N ALA A 63 9.96 4.45 3.82
CA ALA A 63 10.82 4.14 4.96
C ALA A 63 11.28 5.44 5.62
N VAL A 64 11.13 5.55 6.93
CA VAL A 64 11.48 6.73 7.73
C VAL A 64 12.38 6.27 8.88
N ARG A 65 13.56 6.88 9.03
CA ARG A 65 14.46 6.65 10.18
C ARG A 65 13.93 7.33 11.45
N ALA A 66 12.75 6.91 11.89
CA ALA A 66 12.10 7.32 13.12
C ALA A 66 11.08 6.24 13.55
N GLN A 67 10.81 6.17 14.85
CA GLN A 67 9.77 5.30 15.39
C GLN A 67 8.43 6.04 15.41
N TYR A 68 7.39 5.42 14.87
CA TYR A 68 6.03 5.97 14.86
C TYR A 68 5.17 5.24 15.88
N ALA A 69 4.06 5.86 16.28
CA ALA A 69 3.00 5.12 16.93
C ALA A 69 2.45 4.03 16.00
N GLY A 70 1.89 2.97 16.57
CA GLY A 70 1.17 1.95 15.82
C GLY A 70 -0.01 2.54 15.03
N LEU A 71 -0.56 1.74 14.12
CA LEU A 71 -1.74 2.16 13.36
C LEU A 71 -2.94 2.29 14.28
N THR A 72 -3.75 3.31 14.03
CA THR A 72 -5.04 3.53 14.68
C THR A 72 -6.13 3.58 13.64
N SER A 73 -7.29 2.96 13.91
CA SER A 73 -8.51 3.25 13.15
C SER A 73 -9.18 4.50 13.71
N GLY A 74 -9.82 5.31 12.84
CA GLY A 74 -10.66 6.46 13.22
C GLY A 74 -11.83 6.06 14.13
N PRO A 75 -12.74 7.01 14.49
CA PRO A 75 -13.52 6.98 15.74
C PRO A 75 -14.03 5.59 16.08
N VAL A 76 -13.83 5.19 17.34
CA VAL A 76 -14.01 3.81 17.84
C VAL A 76 -15.21 3.17 17.15
N PRO A 77 -14.99 2.22 16.22
CA PRO A 77 -16.09 1.61 15.52
C PRO A 77 -16.94 0.89 16.57
N ASP A 78 -18.23 1.18 16.58
CA ASP A 78 -19.23 0.46 17.37
C ASP A 78 -20.10 -0.35 16.41
N PRO A 79 -19.68 -1.57 16.05
CA PRO A 79 -20.43 -2.41 15.11
C PRO A 79 -21.81 -2.74 15.66
N ALA A 80 -21.95 -2.88 16.99
CA ALA A 80 -23.22 -3.24 17.62
C ALA A 80 -24.24 -2.11 17.45
N HIS A 81 -23.86 -0.87 17.74
CA HIS A 81 -24.71 0.30 17.50
C HIS A 81 -25.06 0.47 16.02
N GLN A 82 -24.14 0.10 15.12
CA GLN A 82 -24.33 0.21 13.67
C GLN A 82 -25.06 -1.00 13.04
N GLY A 83 -25.41 -2.03 13.83
CA GLY A 83 -26.02 -3.25 13.30
C GLY A 83 -25.10 -4.05 12.35
N LEU A 84 -23.80 -3.99 12.58
CA LEU A 84 -22.76 -4.68 11.79
C LEU A 84 -22.17 -5.86 12.56
N ALA A 85 -21.87 -6.94 11.84
CA ALA A 85 -21.19 -8.12 12.37
C ALA A 85 -19.75 -7.82 12.80
N VAL A 86 -19.08 -6.89 12.11
CA VAL A 86 -17.70 -6.44 12.39
C VAL A 86 -17.55 -4.96 12.03
N ALA A 87 -16.52 -4.32 12.60
CA ALA A 87 -16.14 -2.97 12.23
C ALA A 87 -15.80 -2.89 10.74
N GLN A 88 -16.26 -1.83 10.07
CA GLN A 88 -15.95 -1.63 8.65
C GLN A 88 -14.46 -1.37 8.42
N GLN A 89 -13.76 -0.78 9.39
CA GLN A 89 -12.31 -0.60 9.36
C GLN A 89 -11.70 -1.09 10.67
N GLN A 90 -10.61 -1.83 10.56
CA GLN A 90 -9.90 -2.42 11.69
C GLN A 90 -8.40 -2.43 11.44
N VAL A 91 -7.63 -2.40 12.52
CA VAL A 91 -6.19 -2.69 12.49
C VAL A 91 -6.00 -4.17 12.83
N LYS A 92 -5.44 -4.94 11.90
CA LYS A 92 -5.05 -6.34 12.10
C LYS A 92 -3.54 -6.43 12.30
N ILE A 93 -3.08 -7.39 13.11
CA ILE A 93 -1.67 -7.59 13.44
C ILE A 93 -1.19 -8.90 12.83
N PHE A 94 -0.03 -8.86 12.17
CA PHE A 94 0.65 -9.98 11.51
C PHE A 94 2.13 -9.99 11.92
N GLY A 95 2.45 -10.62 13.06
CA GLY A 95 3.77 -10.50 13.67
C GLY A 95 4.06 -9.04 14.03
N ASP A 96 5.17 -8.50 13.54
CA ASP A 96 5.57 -7.09 13.75
C ASP A 96 4.85 -6.09 12.82
N VAL A 97 4.00 -6.57 11.90
CA VAL A 97 3.32 -5.73 10.92
C VAL A 97 1.89 -5.47 11.36
N GLN A 98 1.48 -4.21 11.38
CA GLN A 98 0.09 -3.79 11.59
C GLN A 98 -0.50 -3.37 10.25
N CYS A 99 -1.72 -3.79 9.93
CA CYS A 99 -2.38 -3.43 8.68
C CYS A 99 -3.77 -2.84 8.92
N SER A 100 -4.06 -1.72 8.27
CA SER A 100 -5.42 -1.19 8.14
C SER A 100 -6.18 -1.99 7.09
N VAL A 101 -7.23 -2.66 7.54
CA VAL A 101 -8.10 -3.48 6.71
C VAL A 101 -9.50 -2.89 6.76
N SER A 102 -10.11 -2.68 5.59
CA SER A 102 -11.49 -2.25 5.48
C SER A 102 -12.33 -3.27 4.73
N GLN A 103 -13.58 -3.44 5.15
CA GLN A 103 -14.56 -4.22 4.41
C GLN A 103 -15.11 -3.37 3.26
N SER A 104 -15.00 -3.88 2.03
CA SER A 104 -15.52 -3.21 0.82
C SER A 104 -17.04 -3.02 0.83
N ARG A 105 -17.77 -3.81 1.62
CA ARG A 105 -19.21 -3.62 1.91
C ARG A 105 -19.50 -3.93 3.38
N PRO A 106 -20.45 -3.24 4.02
CA PRO A 106 -20.87 -3.57 5.38
C PRO A 106 -21.44 -4.99 5.46
N THR A 107 -21.15 -5.70 6.56
CA THR A 107 -21.75 -7.01 6.86
C THR A 107 -22.75 -6.83 8.01
N PRO A 108 -24.07 -6.98 7.78
CA PRO A 108 -25.07 -6.85 8.83
C PRO A 108 -24.90 -7.89 9.95
N THR A 109 -25.30 -7.54 11.17
CA THR A 109 -25.35 -8.48 12.30
C THR A 109 -26.14 -9.74 11.93
N GLY A 110 -25.63 -10.90 12.35
CA GLY A 110 -26.23 -12.21 12.03
C GLY A 110 -25.85 -12.78 10.67
N THR A 111 -25.09 -12.04 9.84
CA THR A 111 -24.57 -12.53 8.56
C THR A 111 -23.10 -12.98 8.73
N PRO A 112 -22.66 -14.09 8.10
CA PRO A 112 -21.25 -14.46 8.06
C PRO A 112 -20.40 -13.37 7.41
N VAL A 113 -19.28 -13.04 8.05
CA VAL A 113 -18.27 -12.13 7.48
C VAL A 113 -17.54 -12.83 6.36
N ASP A 114 -17.50 -12.20 5.18
CA ASP A 114 -16.79 -12.71 4.01
C ASP A 114 -15.37 -12.10 3.95
N PRO A 115 -14.31 -12.89 4.20
CA PRO A 115 -12.94 -12.40 4.15
C PRO A 115 -12.50 -11.94 2.76
N ALA A 116 -13.18 -12.35 1.67
CA ALA A 116 -12.86 -11.89 0.32
C ALA A 116 -13.15 -10.39 0.12
N LEU A 117 -13.95 -9.79 1.00
CA LEU A 117 -14.31 -8.38 0.98
C LEU A 117 -13.29 -7.48 1.67
N ASP A 118 -12.33 -8.07 2.39
CA ASP A 118 -11.25 -7.32 3.05
C ASP A 118 -10.39 -6.63 1.99
N LEU A 119 -10.18 -5.34 2.18
CA LEU A 119 -9.27 -4.49 1.42
C LEU A 119 -8.17 -4.04 2.37
N THR A 120 -6.94 -4.45 2.09
CA THR A 120 -5.77 -3.98 2.85
C THR A 120 -5.23 -2.73 2.17
N THR A 121 -5.33 -1.59 2.84
CA THR A 121 -4.98 -0.28 2.24
C THR A 121 -3.65 0.27 2.71
N MET A 122 -3.21 -0.14 3.91
CA MET A 122 -1.93 0.26 4.47
C MET A 122 -1.42 -0.80 5.43
N CYS A 123 -0.13 -1.11 5.37
CA CYS A 123 0.57 -1.85 6.42
C CYS A 123 1.76 -1.03 6.94
N GLN A 124 2.09 -1.19 8.21
CA GLN A 124 3.18 -0.52 8.90
C GLN A 124 3.95 -1.53 9.75
N ARG A 125 5.28 -1.48 9.67
CA ARG A 125 6.18 -2.06 10.66
C ARG A 125 6.96 -0.93 11.32
N THR A 126 7.00 -0.90 12.64
CA THR A 126 7.74 0.12 13.39
C THR A 126 8.59 -0.52 14.47
N GLY A 127 9.75 0.07 14.74
CA GLY A 127 10.69 -0.35 15.76
C GLY A 127 11.68 0.77 16.07
N PRO A 128 12.72 0.50 16.89
CA PRO A 128 13.67 1.53 17.30
C PRO A 128 14.33 2.21 16.10
N GLY A 129 14.02 3.49 15.90
CA GLY A 129 14.63 4.33 14.85
C GLY A 129 14.26 4.00 13.41
N LEU A 130 13.23 3.17 13.17
CA LEU A 130 12.75 2.87 11.81
C LEU A 130 11.24 2.60 11.81
N THR A 131 10.58 3.18 10.81
CA THR A 131 9.21 2.84 10.43
C THR A 131 9.16 2.62 8.93
N VAL A 132 8.58 1.50 8.52
CA VAL A 132 8.25 1.22 7.12
C VAL A 132 6.74 1.16 6.97
N GLN A 133 6.21 1.95 6.04
CA GLN A 133 4.80 1.98 5.69
C GLN A 133 4.64 1.59 4.22
N VAL A 134 3.64 0.77 3.94
CA VAL A 134 3.26 0.36 2.59
C VAL A 134 1.81 0.71 2.38
N TYR A 135 1.55 1.69 1.53
CA TYR A 135 0.21 2.04 1.07
C TYR A 135 -0.11 1.26 -0.20
N GLY A 136 -1.28 0.64 -0.27
CA GLY A 136 -1.65 -0.24 -1.37
C GLY A 136 -3.06 -0.01 -1.89
N THR A 137 -3.25 -0.18 -3.20
CA THR A 137 -4.57 -0.36 -3.83
C THR A 137 -4.60 -1.70 -4.58
N GLY A 138 -5.78 -2.33 -4.65
CA GLY A 138 -5.95 -3.61 -5.35
C GLY A 138 -5.60 -4.86 -4.53
N PHE A 139 -5.28 -4.72 -3.24
CA PHE A 139 -4.93 -5.83 -2.35
C PHE A 139 -6.16 -6.37 -1.61
N LYS A 140 -6.80 -7.36 -2.22
CA LYS A 140 -8.07 -7.93 -1.76
C LYS A 140 -7.89 -9.28 -1.08
N GLY A 141 -8.73 -9.53 -0.08
CA GLY A 141 -8.79 -10.77 0.67
C GLY A 141 -7.47 -11.17 1.32
N ALA A 142 -7.39 -12.44 1.73
CA ALA A 142 -6.23 -12.98 2.42
C ALA A 142 -4.94 -12.91 1.58
N ALA A 143 -5.02 -13.17 0.26
CA ALA A 143 -3.86 -13.13 -0.62
C ALA A 143 -3.29 -11.71 -0.76
N GLY A 144 -4.14 -10.71 -1.02
CA GLY A 144 -3.69 -9.32 -1.11
C GLY A 144 -3.15 -8.80 0.21
N GLN A 145 -3.78 -9.15 1.33
CA GLN A 145 -3.28 -8.82 2.66
C GLN A 145 -1.87 -9.39 2.88
N GLN A 146 -1.65 -10.67 2.57
CA GLN A 146 -0.35 -11.31 2.73
C GLN A 146 0.72 -10.67 1.82
N GLN A 147 0.37 -10.28 0.60
CA GLN A 147 1.28 -9.56 -0.30
C GLN A 147 1.76 -8.24 0.32
N LEU A 148 0.86 -7.46 0.93
CA LEU A 148 1.22 -6.20 1.59
C LEU A 148 2.08 -6.40 2.83
N VAL A 149 1.79 -7.43 3.63
CA VAL A 149 2.62 -7.82 4.78
C VAL A 149 4.03 -8.19 4.32
N MET A 150 4.15 -9.01 3.28
CA MET A 150 5.45 -9.39 2.71
C MET A 150 6.22 -8.18 2.17
N LEU A 151 5.54 -7.28 1.45
CA LEU A 151 6.18 -6.06 0.93
C LEU A 151 6.65 -5.13 2.06
N THR A 152 5.89 -5.04 3.16
CA THR A 152 6.29 -4.27 4.35
C THR A 152 7.54 -4.86 4.99
N ASN A 153 7.59 -6.18 5.15
CA ASN A 153 8.76 -6.87 5.69
C ASN A 153 9.99 -6.79 4.76
N ALA A 154 9.79 -6.88 3.45
CA ALA A 154 10.86 -6.69 2.48
C ALA A 154 11.41 -5.26 2.51
N GLY A 155 10.52 -4.26 2.62
CA GLY A 155 10.90 -2.86 2.81
C GLY A 155 11.73 -2.66 4.07
N TRP A 156 11.31 -3.26 5.19
CA TRP A 156 12.06 -3.26 6.44
C TRP A 156 13.47 -3.85 6.28
N ALA A 157 13.55 -5.09 5.77
CA ALA A 157 14.82 -5.79 5.56
C ALA A 157 15.78 -5.01 4.64
N SER A 158 15.26 -4.37 3.58
CA SER A 158 16.08 -3.58 2.65
C SER A 158 16.78 -2.38 3.30
N VAL A 159 16.29 -1.91 4.46
CA VAL A 159 16.83 -0.76 5.18
C VAL A 159 17.74 -1.19 6.34
N THR A 160 17.49 -2.37 6.91
CA THR A 160 18.28 -2.90 8.04
C THR A 160 19.47 -3.75 7.64
N GLY A 161 19.47 -4.31 6.42
CA GLY A 161 20.34 -5.45 6.08
C GLY A 161 19.85 -6.73 6.74
#